data_AF-A0A2C0Z8R2-F1
#
_entry.id   AF-A0A2C0Z8R2-F1
#
_cell.length_a   1.000
_cell.length_b   1.000
_cell.length_c   1.000
_cell.angle_alpha   90.00
_cell.angle_beta   90.00
_cell.angle_gamma   90.00
#
_symmetry.space_group_name_H-M   'P 1'
#
loop_
_entity.id
_entity.type
_entity.pdbx_description
1 polymer ?
#
loop_
_entity_poly.entity_id
_entity_poly.type
_entity_poly.pdbx_seq_one_letter_code
_entity_poly.pdbx_strand_id
1 'polypeptide(L)'
;MKNQLYKPQRHWKDIPLWKDVTEEQWNDWLWQLTNTVRTLDDLKQVIDLTKDEEEGVRISTKTIPLNITPYYASLMNPTDPRCPIRMQSVPISKELNKTKYDSEDPLGEDEDSPVPGLTHRYPDRVLFLVTNQCSMYCRYCTRRRFSGQIGMGVPKKQLDDAIAYIRQNEEIRDVLISGGDGLLINDNILEYILKNLRAIDHLEIIRIGTRAPVVFPQRITENLCEILKKYHPVWLNTHFNTSIEVTEEAKKACEMLANAGVPVGNQSVILTGINDSVPIMKKLMHDLVKIRVRPYYIYQCDLSEGIGHFRAPVAKGLEIIEGLRGHTSGYAVPTFVVDAPGGGGKISLQPNYIVSQSSKKTVLRNFEGVITSYPEPENYKEDTAEEYFSLVYPDYLNKAAKVGIASIMTDQVQSLIPADLERMKKREQYQTDPDHSSLKNKREKRDELKEKKYQAQIQKMDGSVKKDE
;
A
#
# COMPACT_ATOMS: atom_id res chain seq x y z
N MET A 1 11.28 -32.78 -1.92
CA MET A 1 10.55 -32.32 -3.12
C MET A 1 11.43 -31.32 -3.85
N LYS A 2 11.75 -31.54 -5.14
CA LYS A 2 12.48 -30.53 -5.93
C LYS A 2 11.54 -29.33 -6.10
N ASN A 3 11.88 -28.20 -5.49
CA ASN A 3 11.13 -26.98 -5.67
C ASN A 3 11.32 -26.55 -7.13
N GLN A 4 10.31 -26.75 -7.98
CA GLN A 4 10.40 -26.35 -9.39
C GLN A 4 10.15 -24.85 -9.49
N LEU A 5 11.21 -24.07 -9.28
CA LEU A 5 11.22 -22.65 -9.62
C LEU A 5 11.13 -22.47 -11.13
N TYR A 6 10.70 -21.27 -11.56
CA TYR A 6 10.69 -20.96 -12.97
C TYR A 6 12.12 -20.99 -13.53
N LYS A 7 12.27 -21.61 -14.71
CA LYS A 7 13.52 -21.60 -15.46
C LYS A 7 13.25 -20.91 -16.81
N PRO A 8 14.02 -19.86 -17.16
CA PRO A 8 13.94 -19.24 -18.47
C PRO A 8 14.14 -20.26 -19.59
N GLN A 9 13.51 -20.03 -20.74
CA GLN A 9 13.58 -20.93 -21.90
C GLN A 9 14.97 -20.94 -22.57
N ARG A 10 15.78 -19.90 -22.35
CA ARG A 10 17.13 -19.74 -22.89
C ARG A 10 18.06 -19.17 -21.84
N HIS A 11 19.35 -19.45 -21.97
CA HIS A 11 20.37 -18.82 -21.16
C HIS A 11 20.62 -17.39 -21.66
N TRP A 12 21.03 -16.46 -20.79
CA TRP A 12 21.30 -15.08 -21.22
C TRP A 12 22.48 -14.98 -22.20
N LYS A 13 23.39 -15.96 -22.20
CA LYS A 13 24.48 -16.08 -23.21
C LYS A 13 23.97 -16.39 -24.61
N ASP A 14 22.76 -16.92 -24.74
CA ASP A 14 22.14 -17.20 -26.05
C ASP A 14 21.55 -15.92 -26.66
N ILE A 15 21.56 -14.80 -25.93
CA ILE A 15 21.02 -13.52 -26.36
C ILE A 15 22.18 -12.72 -26.99
N PRO A 16 22.05 -12.29 -28.27
CA PRO A 16 23.13 -11.60 -29.00
C PRO A 16 23.78 -10.44 -28.25
N LEU A 17 22.98 -9.68 -27.49
CA LEU A 17 23.43 -8.53 -26.71
C LEU A 17 24.38 -8.90 -25.55
N TRP A 18 24.32 -10.13 -25.02
CA TRP A 18 25.08 -10.56 -23.83
C TRP A 18 25.92 -11.83 -24.05
N LYS A 19 26.13 -12.24 -25.30
CA LYS A 19 26.86 -13.48 -25.65
C LYS A 19 28.29 -13.53 -25.09
N ASP A 20 28.95 -12.38 -24.98
CA ASP A 20 30.35 -12.25 -24.55
C ASP A 20 30.49 -11.80 -23.08
N VAL A 21 29.38 -11.68 -22.35
CA VAL A 21 29.37 -11.23 -20.95
C VAL A 21 29.87 -12.35 -20.04
N THR A 22 30.74 -12.02 -19.09
CA THR A 22 31.25 -12.99 -18.10
C THR A 22 30.25 -13.22 -16.96
N GLU A 23 30.34 -14.35 -16.28
CA GLU A 23 29.54 -14.60 -15.07
C GLU A 23 29.80 -13.55 -13.99
N GLU A 24 31.04 -13.06 -13.87
CA GLU A 24 31.40 -12.02 -12.91
C GLU A 24 30.66 -10.71 -13.20
N GLN A 25 30.66 -10.28 -14.46
CA GLN A 25 29.89 -9.11 -14.91
C GLN A 25 28.40 -9.32 -14.70
N TRP A 26 27.86 -10.49 -15.07
CA TRP A 26 26.44 -10.78 -14.89
C TRP A 26 25.99 -10.70 -13.42
N ASN A 27 26.84 -11.13 -12.50
CA ASN A 27 26.58 -11.12 -11.06
C ASN A 27 26.91 -9.79 -10.38
N ASP A 28 27.54 -8.84 -11.07
CA ASP A 28 27.75 -7.48 -10.58
C ASP A 28 26.50 -6.61 -10.81
N TRP A 29 25.92 -6.12 -9.72
CA TRP A 29 24.75 -5.25 -9.79
C TRP A 29 25.06 -3.91 -10.46
N LEU A 30 26.28 -3.37 -10.36
CA LEU A 30 26.67 -2.14 -11.05
C LEU A 30 26.73 -2.37 -12.55
N TRP A 31 27.26 -3.53 -12.99
CA TRP A 31 27.22 -3.93 -14.40
C TRP A 31 25.78 -4.03 -14.90
N GLN A 32 24.88 -4.67 -14.15
CA GLN A 32 23.44 -4.76 -14.49
C GLN A 32 22.80 -3.38 -14.69
N LEU A 33 23.15 -2.39 -13.86
CA LEU A 33 22.59 -1.02 -13.94
C LEU A 33 23.19 -0.17 -15.06
N THR A 34 24.45 -0.42 -15.41
CA THR A 34 25.17 0.32 -16.46
C THR A 34 24.87 -0.22 -17.86
N ASN A 35 24.42 -1.48 -17.97
CA ASN A 35 24.13 -2.18 -19.23
C ASN A 35 22.62 -2.44 -19.44
N THR A 36 21.76 -1.63 -18.82
CA THR A 36 20.31 -1.69 -19.03
C THR A 36 19.93 -1.47 -20.49
N VAL A 37 18.96 -2.23 -20.98
CA VAL A 37 18.30 -2.03 -22.28
C VAL A 37 17.53 -0.71 -22.24
N ARG A 38 17.95 0.26 -23.06
CA ARG A 38 17.38 1.62 -23.10
C ARG A 38 16.96 2.07 -24.49
N THR A 39 17.41 1.37 -25.54
CA THR A 39 17.11 1.73 -26.92
C THR A 39 16.28 0.64 -27.60
N LEU A 40 15.64 1.03 -28.71
CA LEU A 40 14.93 0.10 -29.57
C LEU A 40 15.87 -0.98 -30.14
N ASP A 41 17.10 -0.59 -30.51
CA ASP A 41 18.09 -1.48 -31.11
C ASP A 41 18.64 -2.50 -30.10
N ASP A 42 18.83 -2.10 -28.85
CA ASP A 42 19.15 -3.05 -27.77
C ASP A 42 18.02 -4.07 -27.61
N LEU A 43 16.77 -3.59 -27.56
CA LEU A 43 15.61 -4.45 -27.31
C LEU A 43 15.36 -5.44 -28.46
N LYS A 44 15.60 -5.04 -29.72
CA LYS A 44 15.54 -5.91 -30.90
C LYS A 44 16.55 -7.05 -30.88
N GLN A 45 17.66 -6.90 -30.15
CA GLN A 45 18.61 -7.99 -29.95
C GLN A 45 18.17 -8.98 -28.88
N VAL A 46 17.17 -8.62 -28.06
CA VAL A 46 16.65 -9.47 -26.99
C VAL A 46 15.39 -10.21 -27.44
N ILE A 47 14.41 -9.52 -28.04
CA ILE A 47 13.08 -10.06 -28.34
C ILE A 47 12.58 -9.60 -29.72
N ASP A 48 11.65 -10.36 -30.29
CA ASP A 48 10.92 -9.98 -31.50
C ASP A 48 9.85 -8.95 -31.12
N LEU A 49 10.02 -7.71 -31.59
CA LEU A 49 9.11 -6.60 -31.28
C LEU A 49 7.87 -6.61 -32.18
N THR A 50 6.70 -6.40 -31.57
CA THR A 50 5.49 -6.04 -32.32
C THR A 50 5.56 -4.57 -32.72
N LYS A 51 4.82 -4.17 -33.76
CA LYS A 51 4.72 -2.75 -34.17
C LYS A 51 4.24 -1.83 -33.05
N ASP A 52 3.37 -2.32 -32.17
CA ASP A 52 2.84 -1.56 -31.03
C ASP A 52 3.94 -1.26 -29.99
N GLU A 53 4.87 -2.19 -29.80
CA GLU A 53 5.99 -2.03 -28.87
C GLU A 53 7.11 -1.19 -29.46
N GLU A 54 7.39 -1.32 -30.77
CA GLU A 54 8.33 -0.41 -31.43
C GLU A 54 7.86 1.04 -31.29
N GLU A 55 6.57 1.30 -31.52
CA GLU A 55 5.98 2.63 -31.34
C GLU A 55 5.97 3.05 -29.86
N GLY A 56 5.62 2.14 -28.95
CA GLY A 56 5.68 2.36 -27.52
C GLY A 56 7.06 2.80 -27.03
N VAL A 57 8.11 2.14 -27.48
CA VAL A 57 9.50 2.51 -27.15
C VAL A 57 9.82 3.90 -27.70
N ARG A 58 9.44 4.19 -28.95
CA ARG A 58 9.70 5.50 -29.59
C ARG A 58 9.07 6.66 -28.82
N ILE A 59 7.87 6.48 -28.29
CA ILE A 59 7.13 7.52 -27.57
C ILE A 59 7.34 7.47 -26.04
N SER A 60 8.08 6.48 -25.53
CA SER A 60 8.29 6.27 -24.09
C SER A 60 8.93 7.47 -23.40
N THR A 61 9.71 8.28 -24.12
CA THR A 61 10.30 9.54 -23.66
C THR A 61 9.28 10.61 -23.27
N LYS A 62 8.03 10.50 -23.74
CA LYS A 62 6.90 11.35 -23.33
C LYS A 62 6.15 10.82 -22.10
N THR A 63 6.59 9.69 -21.57
CA THR A 63 5.92 8.96 -20.48
C THR A 63 6.93 8.54 -19.42
N ILE A 64 7.00 7.25 -19.08
CA ILE A 64 8.10 6.67 -18.30
C ILE A 64 9.09 6.02 -19.27
N PRO A 65 10.41 6.30 -19.15
CA PRO A 65 11.40 5.85 -20.13
C PRO A 65 11.58 4.33 -20.13
N LEU A 66 12.10 3.80 -21.24
CA LEU A 66 12.58 2.42 -21.32
C LEU A 66 13.87 2.28 -20.49
N ASN A 67 13.85 1.37 -19.51
CA ASN A 67 15.03 0.95 -18.77
C ASN A 67 14.75 -0.46 -18.24
N ILE A 68 15.52 -1.45 -18.69
CA ILE A 68 15.35 -2.85 -18.27
C ILE A 68 16.73 -3.45 -18.01
N THR A 69 16.96 -4.01 -16.83
CA THR A 69 18.21 -4.72 -16.51
C THR A 69 18.40 -5.93 -17.44
N PRO A 70 19.66 -6.28 -17.79
CA PRO A 70 19.95 -7.51 -18.52
C PRO A 70 19.30 -8.74 -17.90
N TYR A 71 19.40 -8.89 -16.58
CA TYR A 71 18.78 -9.97 -15.83
C TYR A 71 17.27 -10.07 -16.10
N TYR A 72 16.51 -8.99 -15.92
CA TYR A 72 15.06 -9.06 -16.07
C TYR A 72 14.63 -9.25 -17.53
N ALA A 73 15.34 -8.63 -18.46
CA ALA A 73 15.13 -8.80 -19.89
C ALA A 73 15.40 -10.25 -20.35
N SER A 74 16.36 -10.96 -19.73
CA SER A 74 16.63 -12.37 -20.04
C SER A 74 15.48 -13.32 -19.70
N LEU A 75 14.56 -12.92 -18.81
CA LEU A 75 13.39 -13.71 -18.43
C LEU A 75 12.26 -13.65 -19.47
N MET A 76 12.36 -12.76 -20.47
CA MET A 76 11.33 -12.59 -21.49
C MET A 76 11.26 -13.80 -22.42
N ASN A 77 10.03 -14.20 -22.78
CA ASN A 77 9.82 -15.01 -23.95
C ASN A 77 10.18 -14.17 -25.20
N PRO A 78 11.02 -14.68 -26.12
CA PRO A 78 11.48 -13.91 -27.27
C PRO A 78 10.37 -13.57 -28.27
N THR A 79 9.35 -14.42 -28.41
CA THR A 79 8.40 -14.35 -29.53
C THR A 79 6.95 -14.13 -29.11
N ASP A 80 6.57 -14.47 -27.88
CA ASP A 80 5.20 -14.32 -27.39
C ASP A 80 5.00 -12.94 -26.70
N PRO A 81 4.24 -12.01 -27.30
CA PRO A 81 3.98 -10.69 -26.71
C PRO A 81 3.13 -10.76 -25.43
N ARG A 82 2.49 -11.90 -25.15
CA ARG A 82 1.72 -12.13 -23.91
C ARG A 82 2.61 -12.50 -22.72
N CYS A 83 3.94 -12.50 -22.91
CA CYS A 83 4.88 -12.79 -21.84
C CYS A 83 4.70 -11.81 -20.65
N PRO A 84 4.39 -12.29 -19.43
CA PRO A 84 4.15 -11.41 -18.29
C PRO A 84 5.35 -10.54 -17.89
N ILE A 85 6.59 -11.00 -18.12
CA ILE A 85 7.80 -10.20 -17.89
C ILE A 85 7.86 -9.02 -18.87
N ARG A 86 7.59 -9.32 -20.14
CA ARG A 86 7.59 -8.36 -21.25
C ARG A 86 6.51 -7.31 -21.06
N MET A 87 5.27 -7.72 -20.77
CA MET A 87 4.16 -6.81 -20.52
C MET A 87 4.45 -5.82 -19.38
N GLN A 88 5.22 -6.22 -18.37
CA GLN A 88 5.56 -5.33 -17.24
C GLN A 88 6.69 -4.34 -17.53
N SER A 89 7.46 -4.50 -18.62
CA SER A 89 8.72 -3.77 -18.82
C SER A 89 8.90 -3.15 -20.21
N VAL A 90 8.27 -3.70 -21.25
CA VAL A 90 8.32 -3.16 -22.62
C VAL A 90 7.17 -2.18 -22.84
N PRO A 91 7.45 -0.92 -23.21
CA PRO A 91 6.43 0.08 -23.48
C PRO A 91 5.52 -0.30 -24.66
N ILE A 92 4.24 0.10 -24.60
CA ILE A 92 3.30 -0.01 -25.72
C ILE A 92 2.60 1.32 -26.02
N SER A 93 2.07 1.50 -27.23
CA SER A 93 1.48 2.78 -27.62
C SER A 93 0.26 3.17 -26.78
N LYS A 94 -0.47 2.19 -26.23
CA LYS A 94 -1.63 2.39 -25.35
C LYS A 94 -1.32 3.18 -24.09
N GLU A 95 -0.05 3.33 -23.73
CA GLU A 95 0.37 4.14 -22.58
C GLU A 95 0.19 5.63 -22.76
N LEU A 96 -0.03 6.10 -23.99
CA LEU A 96 -0.44 7.49 -24.24
C LEU A 96 -1.94 7.72 -24.07
N ASN A 97 -2.73 6.64 -23.96
CA ASN A 97 -4.18 6.76 -23.84
C ASN A 97 -4.53 7.18 -22.41
N LYS A 98 -4.94 8.43 -22.26
CA LYS A 98 -5.48 8.96 -21.00
C LYS A 98 -6.99 8.83 -20.98
N THR A 99 -7.53 8.36 -19.86
CA THR A 99 -8.98 8.35 -19.61
C THR A 99 -9.39 9.54 -18.75
N LYS A 100 -10.68 9.88 -18.71
CA LYS A 100 -11.21 10.92 -17.81
C LYS A 100 -11.07 10.59 -16.31
N TYR A 101 -10.72 9.34 -15.99
CA TYR A 101 -10.51 8.87 -14.62
C TYR A 101 -9.03 8.84 -14.24
N ASP A 102 -8.15 9.05 -15.21
CA ASP A 102 -6.71 9.04 -14.97
C ASP A 102 -6.29 10.34 -14.27
N SER A 103 -5.32 10.24 -13.38
CA SER A 103 -4.70 11.36 -12.67
C SER A 103 -3.18 11.19 -12.68
N GLU A 104 -2.45 12.30 -12.67
CA GLU A 104 -0.99 12.28 -12.55
C GLU A 104 -0.58 11.79 -11.15
N ASP A 105 -1.23 12.32 -10.11
CA ASP A 105 -1.11 11.88 -8.73
C ASP A 105 -2.47 11.41 -8.18
N PRO A 106 -2.93 10.19 -8.52
CA PRO A 106 -4.22 9.71 -8.04
C PRO A 106 -4.24 9.50 -6.52
N LEU A 107 -3.08 9.35 -5.88
CA LEU A 107 -2.97 8.98 -4.48
C LEU A 107 -2.69 10.18 -3.56
N GLY A 108 -2.63 11.39 -4.10
CA GLY A 108 -2.38 12.62 -3.34
C GLY A 108 -1.05 12.61 -2.59
N GLU A 109 -0.04 11.89 -3.09
CA GLU A 109 1.26 11.80 -2.42
C GLU A 109 1.99 13.14 -2.35
N ASP A 110 1.79 13.99 -3.36
CA ASP A 110 2.43 15.30 -3.46
C ASP A 110 1.64 16.37 -2.68
N GLU A 111 0.33 16.16 -2.50
CA GLU A 111 -0.54 17.04 -1.72
C GLU A 111 -0.43 16.78 -0.20
N ASP A 112 -0.34 15.50 0.21
CA ASP A 112 -0.10 15.09 1.59
C ASP A 112 1.40 15.16 1.97
N SER A 113 2.11 16.18 1.47
CA SER A 113 3.58 16.30 1.50
C SER A 113 4.04 17.50 2.33
N PRO A 114 4.40 17.34 3.62
CA PRO A 114 4.90 18.45 4.44
C PRO A 114 6.23 19.03 3.96
N VAL A 115 7.08 18.22 3.33
CA VAL A 115 8.35 18.63 2.72
C VAL A 115 8.61 17.80 1.46
N PRO A 116 9.34 18.31 0.45
CA PRO A 116 9.56 17.58 -0.79
C PRO A 116 10.10 16.15 -0.56
N GLY A 117 9.42 15.16 -1.17
CA GLY A 117 9.78 13.75 -1.08
C GLY A 117 9.42 13.07 0.24
N LEU A 118 8.59 13.67 1.09
CA LEU A 118 8.04 13.02 2.27
C LEU A 118 6.51 13.15 2.28
N THR A 119 5.79 12.04 2.14
CA THR A 119 4.32 12.03 2.26
C THR A 119 3.92 11.60 3.68
N HIS A 120 3.15 12.42 4.38
CA HIS A 120 2.60 12.15 5.71
C HIS A 120 1.06 12.11 5.67
N ARG A 121 0.54 11.01 5.12
CA ARG A 121 -0.91 10.79 4.91
C ARG A 121 -1.60 10.11 6.08
N TYR A 122 -0.92 9.16 6.72
CA TYR A 122 -1.49 8.42 7.85
C TYR A 122 -0.96 8.98 9.15
N PRO A 123 -1.71 8.86 10.26
CA PRO A 123 -1.36 9.55 11.51
C PRO A 123 0.02 9.22 12.09
N ASP A 124 0.55 8.01 11.88
CA ASP A 124 1.69 7.48 12.64
C ASP A 124 2.90 7.10 11.77
N ARG A 125 2.84 7.38 10.46
CA ARG A 125 3.82 6.87 9.50
C ARG A 125 3.95 7.69 8.23
N VAL A 126 5.14 7.65 7.65
CA VAL A 126 5.51 8.44 6.47
C VAL A 126 6.10 7.60 5.34
N LEU A 127 5.94 8.07 4.12
CA LEU A 127 6.61 7.58 2.92
C LEU A 127 7.74 8.56 2.56
N PHE A 128 8.98 8.07 2.52
CA PHE A 128 10.18 8.86 2.27
C PHE A 128 10.82 8.47 0.93
N LEU A 129 10.72 9.36 -0.07
CA LEU A 129 11.26 9.17 -1.41
C LEU A 129 12.73 9.59 -1.45
N VAL A 130 13.63 8.61 -1.57
CA VAL A 130 15.09 8.83 -1.49
C VAL A 130 15.79 8.81 -2.83
N THR A 131 15.08 8.44 -3.90
CA THR A 131 15.55 8.44 -5.28
C THR A 131 14.37 8.46 -6.24
N ASN A 132 14.55 9.03 -7.43
CA ASN A 132 13.58 8.92 -8.53
C ASN A 132 13.93 7.83 -9.55
N GLN A 133 15.01 7.09 -9.33
CA GLN A 133 15.51 6.10 -10.28
C GLN A 133 14.98 4.69 -9.96
N CYS A 134 14.71 3.91 -11.01
CA CYS A 134 14.48 2.45 -10.95
C CYS A 134 15.47 1.75 -11.89
N SER A 135 15.94 0.57 -11.52
CA SER A 135 16.74 -0.29 -12.42
C SER A 135 15.90 -0.87 -13.57
N MET A 136 14.59 -1.03 -13.33
CA MET A 136 13.59 -1.35 -14.32
C MET A 136 12.36 -0.49 -14.10
N TYR A 137 11.94 0.25 -15.12
CA TYR A 137 10.73 1.07 -15.07
C TYR A 137 9.50 0.24 -15.42
N CYS A 138 8.73 -0.13 -14.39
CA CYS A 138 7.50 -0.90 -14.55
C CYS A 138 6.48 -0.11 -15.41
N ARG A 139 5.90 -0.74 -16.43
CA ARG A 139 4.91 -0.08 -17.32
C ARG A 139 3.57 0.24 -16.64
N TYR A 140 3.37 -0.30 -15.43
CA TYR A 140 2.21 -0.05 -14.58
C TYR A 140 2.56 0.84 -13.36
N CYS A 141 3.67 1.57 -13.39
CA CYS A 141 4.15 2.36 -12.25
C CYS A 141 3.17 3.45 -11.82
N THR A 142 2.68 3.38 -10.58
CA THR A 142 1.84 4.41 -9.96
C THR A 142 2.53 5.78 -9.93
N ARG A 143 3.84 5.79 -9.67
CA ARG A 143 4.68 6.99 -9.57
C ARG A 143 5.36 7.36 -10.89
N ARG A 144 4.74 7.08 -12.04
CA ARG A 144 5.32 7.44 -13.35
C ARG A 144 5.56 8.95 -13.53
N ARG A 145 4.84 9.80 -12.78
CA ARG A 145 5.05 11.26 -12.70
C ARG A 145 6.38 11.67 -12.03
N PHE A 146 7.01 10.74 -11.31
CA PHE A 146 8.23 10.98 -10.53
C PHE A 146 9.37 10.08 -10.99
N SER A 147 9.09 8.78 -11.15
CA SER A 147 10.08 7.74 -11.46
C SER A 147 10.63 7.92 -12.88
N GLY A 148 11.95 8.05 -13.00
CA GLY A 148 12.64 8.23 -14.27
C GLY A 148 12.46 9.61 -14.91
N GLN A 149 11.84 10.56 -14.20
CA GLN A 149 11.61 11.90 -14.74
C GLN A 149 12.84 12.80 -14.66
N ILE A 150 13.00 13.64 -15.69
CA ILE A 150 14.11 14.59 -15.79
C ILE A 150 13.90 15.70 -14.76
N GLY A 151 14.98 16.09 -14.05
CA GLY A 151 14.94 17.16 -13.06
C GLY A 151 14.39 16.77 -11.68
N MET A 152 13.93 15.54 -11.49
CA MET A 152 13.34 15.05 -10.22
C MET A 152 14.34 14.29 -9.34
N GLY A 153 15.64 14.55 -9.50
CA GLY A 153 16.68 13.95 -8.65
C GLY A 153 16.53 14.36 -7.18
N VAL A 154 16.94 13.50 -6.24
CA VAL A 154 16.79 13.75 -4.80
C VAL A 154 18.11 14.25 -4.20
N PRO A 155 18.27 15.57 -3.96
CA PRO A 155 19.49 16.12 -3.38
C PRO A 155 19.58 15.81 -1.88
N LYS A 156 20.81 15.84 -1.33
CA LYS A 156 21.05 15.60 0.10
C LYS A 156 20.21 16.51 1.00
N LYS A 157 20.05 17.80 0.65
CA LYS A 157 19.23 18.74 1.42
C LYS A 157 17.80 18.24 1.60
N GLN A 158 17.19 17.68 0.56
CA GLN A 158 15.84 17.12 0.63
C GLN A 158 15.77 15.93 1.61
N LEU A 159 16.79 15.06 1.60
CA LEU A 159 16.88 13.96 2.57
C LEU A 159 16.98 14.49 4.00
N ASP A 160 17.80 15.51 4.21
CA ASP A 160 18.01 16.12 5.53
C ASP A 160 16.74 16.81 6.05
N ASP A 161 16.02 17.54 5.18
CA ASP A 161 14.76 18.21 5.51
C ASP A 161 13.68 17.19 5.92
N ALA A 162 13.58 16.06 5.19
CA ALA A 162 12.66 14.98 5.52
C ALA A 162 12.99 14.30 6.87
N ILE A 163 14.28 14.01 7.11
CA ILE A 163 14.74 13.47 8.40
C ILE A 163 14.48 14.47 9.55
N ALA A 164 14.67 15.77 9.30
CA ALA A 164 14.38 16.81 10.27
C ALA A 164 12.89 16.89 10.61
N TYR A 165 12.01 16.80 9.60
CA TYR A 165 10.57 16.71 9.83
C TYR A 165 10.22 15.49 10.69
N ILE A 166 10.73 14.29 10.34
CA ILE A 166 10.46 13.07 11.13
C ILE A 166 10.90 13.24 12.60
N ARG A 167 12.05 13.87 12.83
CA ARG A 167 12.57 14.13 14.18
C ARG A 167 11.68 15.08 14.99
N GLN A 168 10.98 16.01 14.35
CA GLN A 168 10.16 17.02 15.01
C GLN A 168 8.73 16.55 15.31
N ASN A 169 8.30 15.40 14.77
CA ASN A 169 6.93 14.90 14.87
C ASN A 169 6.94 13.52 15.58
N GLU A 170 6.68 13.52 16.89
CA GLU A 170 6.80 12.35 17.78
C GLU A 170 5.77 11.24 17.51
N GLU A 171 4.67 11.56 16.82
CA GLU A 171 3.66 10.59 16.41
C GLU A 171 4.16 9.60 15.35
N ILE A 172 5.22 9.94 14.62
CA ILE A 172 5.77 9.13 13.53
C ILE A 172 6.62 7.98 14.09
N ARG A 173 6.03 6.79 14.14
CA ARG A 173 6.71 5.56 14.59
C ARG A 173 7.22 4.66 13.45
N ASP A 174 6.76 4.87 12.21
CA ASP A 174 7.12 4.04 11.04
C ASP A 174 7.50 4.89 9.82
N VAL A 175 8.69 4.65 9.27
CA VAL A 175 9.19 5.33 8.07
C VAL A 175 9.42 4.31 6.95
N LEU A 176 8.77 4.50 5.80
CA LEU A 176 8.99 3.72 4.59
C LEU A 176 9.92 4.45 3.62
N ILE A 177 11.18 4.00 3.54
CA ILE A 177 12.14 4.38 2.51
C ILE A 177 11.70 3.80 1.16
N SER A 178 11.50 4.66 0.17
CA SER A 178 10.97 4.32 -1.14
C SER A 178 11.45 5.36 -2.18
N GLY A 179 10.70 5.55 -3.26
CA GLY A 179 11.07 6.44 -4.36
C GLY A 179 10.60 5.86 -5.68
N GLY A 180 11.51 5.85 -6.65
CA GLY A 180 11.49 4.85 -7.71
C GLY A 180 11.72 3.46 -7.11
N ASP A 181 12.93 3.19 -6.61
CA ASP A 181 13.28 1.97 -5.88
C ASP A 181 14.21 2.28 -4.69
N GLY A 182 13.78 1.94 -3.46
CA GLY A 182 14.48 2.28 -2.22
C GLY A 182 15.88 1.66 -2.06
N LEU A 183 16.25 0.66 -2.87
CA LEU A 183 17.60 0.09 -2.90
C LEU A 183 18.42 0.52 -4.13
N LEU A 184 17.90 1.41 -4.98
CA LEU A 184 18.67 1.99 -6.08
C LEU A 184 19.50 3.23 -5.68
N ILE A 185 19.80 3.32 -4.40
CA ILE A 185 20.83 4.19 -3.83
C ILE A 185 22.02 3.31 -3.42
N ASN A 186 23.22 3.90 -3.45
CA ASN A 186 24.41 3.18 -3.02
C ASN A 186 24.37 2.92 -1.49
N ASP A 187 25.19 1.97 -1.05
CA ASP A 187 25.24 1.53 0.34
C ASP A 187 25.56 2.67 1.32
N ASN A 188 26.41 3.64 0.92
CA ASN A 188 26.78 4.78 1.77
C ASN A 188 25.58 5.71 2.03
N ILE A 189 24.77 5.99 1.00
CA ILE A 189 23.57 6.82 1.13
C ILE A 189 22.50 6.09 1.95
N LEU A 190 22.33 4.78 1.73
CA LEU A 190 21.40 3.98 2.51
C LEU A 190 21.79 3.94 3.99
N GLU A 191 23.06 3.66 4.29
CA GLU A 191 23.57 3.65 5.67
C GLU A 191 23.48 5.03 6.31
N TYR A 192 23.72 6.12 5.56
CA TYR A 192 23.47 7.48 6.03
C TYR A 192 22.02 7.68 6.48
N ILE A 193 21.05 7.30 5.65
CA ILE A 193 19.62 7.45 5.97
C ILE A 193 19.25 6.59 7.18
N LEU A 194 19.62 5.30 7.17
CA LEU A 194 19.31 4.37 8.26
C LEU A 194 19.89 4.84 9.60
N LYS A 195 21.16 5.28 9.61
CA LYS A 195 21.82 5.81 10.81
C LYS A 195 21.10 7.03 11.38
N ASN A 196 20.72 7.97 10.52
CA ASN A 196 20.07 9.20 10.96
C ASN A 196 18.63 8.97 11.44
N LEU A 197 17.89 8.07 10.79
CA LEU A 197 16.55 7.67 11.23
C LEU A 197 16.61 6.89 12.56
N ARG A 198 17.57 5.98 12.71
CA ARG A 198 17.75 5.21 13.96
C ARG A 198 18.20 6.04 15.16
N ALA A 199 18.71 7.24 14.93
CA ALA A 199 19.04 8.20 15.97
C ALA A 199 17.81 8.99 16.49
N ILE A 200 16.61 8.71 15.98
CA ILE A 200 15.36 9.34 16.41
C ILE A 200 14.67 8.40 17.42
N ASP A 201 14.54 8.85 18.67
CA ASP A 201 14.14 8.00 19.80
C ASP A 201 12.72 7.40 19.65
N HIS A 202 11.77 8.17 19.13
CA HIS A 202 10.37 7.72 18.95
C HIS A 202 10.18 6.84 17.70
N LEU A 203 11.19 6.70 16.84
CA LEU A 203 11.05 5.95 15.61
C LEU A 203 11.25 4.45 15.84
N GLU A 204 10.17 3.70 15.79
CA GLU A 204 10.18 2.26 16.06
C GLU A 204 10.63 1.46 14.82
N ILE A 205 10.03 1.70 13.66
CA ILE A 205 10.16 0.84 12.47
C ILE A 205 10.70 1.63 11.28
N ILE A 206 11.69 1.05 10.59
CA ILE A 206 12.12 1.50 9.27
C ILE A 206 11.81 0.39 8.28
N ARG A 207 11.21 0.75 7.16
CA ARG A 207 10.85 -0.18 6.09
C ARG A 207 11.44 0.28 4.78
N ILE A 208 11.74 -0.66 3.89
CA ILE A 208 12.26 -0.37 2.55
C ILE A 208 11.31 -0.96 1.51
N GLY A 209 10.81 -0.12 0.61
CA GLY A 209 10.08 -0.52 -0.59
C GLY A 209 11.05 -0.64 -1.77
N THR A 210 11.20 -1.85 -2.32
CA THR A 210 12.20 -2.11 -3.38
C THR A 210 11.78 -3.27 -4.28
N ARG A 211 11.96 -3.12 -5.59
CA ARG A 211 11.77 -4.20 -6.56
C ARG A 211 13.08 -4.96 -6.82
N ALA A 212 14.18 -4.62 -6.14
CA ALA A 212 15.50 -5.20 -6.37
C ALA A 212 15.56 -6.73 -6.33
N PRO A 213 14.97 -7.43 -5.34
CA PRO A 213 14.94 -8.89 -5.35
C PRO A 213 14.31 -9.52 -6.60
N VAL A 214 13.50 -8.76 -7.34
CA VAL A 214 12.74 -9.21 -8.51
C VAL A 214 13.45 -8.87 -9.81
N VAL A 215 13.92 -7.63 -9.96
CA VAL A 215 14.37 -7.08 -11.26
C VAL A 215 15.89 -6.98 -11.39
N PHE A 216 16.64 -7.08 -10.30
CA PHE A 216 18.12 -7.04 -10.29
C PHE A 216 18.63 -7.61 -8.95
N PRO A 217 18.35 -8.91 -8.68
CA PRO A 217 18.62 -9.55 -7.39
C PRO A 217 20.08 -9.46 -6.95
N GLN A 218 21.01 -9.22 -7.88
CA GLN A 218 22.43 -8.97 -7.63
C GLN A 218 22.66 -7.79 -6.65
N ARG A 219 21.71 -6.84 -6.55
CA ARG A 219 21.79 -5.72 -5.59
C ARG A 219 21.82 -6.19 -4.14
N ILE A 220 21.28 -7.37 -3.86
CA ILE A 220 21.29 -7.97 -2.53
C ILE A 220 22.64 -8.64 -2.29
N THR A 221 23.58 -7.84 -1.81
CA THR A 221 24.94 -8.27 -1.47
C THR A 221 25.06 -8.62 0.01
N GLU A 222 26.14 -9.29 0.39
CA GLU A 222 26.48 -9.53 1.79
C GLU A 222 26.68 -8.21 2.55
N ASN A 223 27.38 -7.24 1.95
CA ASN A 223 27.58 -5.92 2.54
C ASN A 223 26.24 -5.20 2.83
N LEU A 224 25.30 -5.24 1.87
CA LEU A 224 23.97 -4.67 2.09
C LEU A 224 23.28 -5.36 3.28
N CYS A 225 23.32 -6.70 3.34
CA CYS A 225 22.72 -7.44 4.44
C CYS A 225 23.34 -7.10 5.80
N GLU A 226 24.66 -6.91 5.86
CA GLU A 226 25.34 -6.46 7.08
C GLU A 226 24.95 -5.03 7.48
N ILE A 227 24.78 -4.11 6.53
CA ILE A 227 24.26 -2.77 6.81
C ILE A 227 22.85 -2.88 7.41
N LEU A 228 21.94 -3.62 6.78
CA LEU A 228 20.56 -3.74 7.27
C LEU A 228 20.49 -4.33 8.69
N LYS A 229 21.33 -5.33 9.00
CA LYS A 229 21.41 -5.95 10.33
C LYS A 229 21.74 -4.95 11.45
N LYS A 230 22.63 -3.98 11.19
CA LYS A 230 23.06 -2.99 12.19
C LYS A 230 21.92 -2.09 12.67
N TYR A 231 20.86 -1.94 11.87
CA TYR A 231 19.81 -0.94 12.09
C TYR A 231 18.43 -1.54 12.37
N HIS A 232 18.36 -2.82 12.78
CA HIS A 232 17.11 -3.47 13.16
C HIS A 232 16.32 -2.68 14.23
N PRO A 233 14.98 -2.75 14.21
CA PRO A 233 14.15 -3.52 13.27
C PRO A 233 14.00 -2.82 11.91
N VAL A 234 14.39 -3.53 10.84
CA VAL A 234 14.18 -3.15 9.44
C VAL A 234 13.30 -4.19 8.77
N TRP A 235 12.29 -3.73 8.03
CA TRP A 235 11.44 -4.58 7.19
C TRP A 235 11.65 -4.23 5.72
N LEU A 236 11.36 -5.16 4.83
CA LEU A 236 11.45 -4.93 3.40
C LEU A 236 10.19 -5.44 2.70
N ASN A 237 9.59 -4.61 1.85
CA ASN A 237 8.50 -5.02 0.98
C ASN A 237 8.98 -4.99 -0.47
N THR A 238 8.84 -6.13 -1.15
CA THR A 238 9.20 -6.28 -2.56
C THR A 238 7.99 -6.48 -3.47
N HIS A 239 8.20 -6.57 -4.79
CA HIS A 239 7.14 -6.38 -5.79
C HIS A 239 7.17 -7.44 -6.91
N PHE A 240 6.99 -8.71 -6.56
CA PHE A 240 6.63 -9.80 -7.47
C PHE A 240 5.16 -9.69 -7.88
N ASN A 241 4.88 -9.93 -9.16
CA ASN A 241 3.54 -10.00 -9.76
C ASN A 241 3.26 -11.34 -10.44
N THR A 242 4.27 -12.16 -10.71
CA THR A 242 4.09 -13.48 -11.33
C THR A 242 5.15 -14.47 -10.87
N SER A 243 4.80 -15.76 -10.79
CA SER A 243 5.74 -16.83 -10.44
C SER A 243 6.91 -16.98 -11.41
N ILE A 244 6.81 -16.40 -12.62
CA ILE A 244 7.91 -16.36 -13.60
C ILE A 244 9.10 -15.55 -13.08
N GLU A 245 8.83 -14.56 -12.21
CA GLU A 245 9.87 -13.73 -11.60
C GLU A 245 10.59 -14.44 -10.44
N VAL A 246 10.05 -15.57 -9.94
CA VAL A 246 10.64 -16.33 -8.84
C VAL A 246 11.68 -17.32 -9.38
N THR A 247 12.85 -16.77 -9.71
CA THR A 247 14.03 -17.48 -10.20
C THR A 247 14.95 -17.94 -9.05
N GLU A 248 16.04 -18.64 -9.37
CA GLU A 248 17.06 -19.01 -8.38
C GLU A 248 17.80 -17.76 -7.84
N GLU A 249 18.08 -16.77 -8.68
CA GLU A 249 18.72 -15.51 -8.28
C GLU A 249 17.81 -14.70 -7.36
N ALA A 250 16.52 -14.57 -7.70
CA ALA A 250 15.53 -13.88 -6.88
C ALA A 250 15.31 -14.60 -5.54
N LYS A 251 15.28 -15.94 -5.56
CA LYS A 251 15.25 -16.77 -4.35
C LYS A 251 16.46 -16.51 -3.47
N LYS A 252 17.67 -16.54 -4.03
CA LYS A 252 18.92 -16.29 -3.29
C LYS A 252 18.90 -14.92 -2.63
N ALA A 253 18.49 -13.87 -3.36
CA ALA A 253 18.34 -12.52 -2.82
C ALA A 253 17.36 -12.48 -1.63
N CYS A 254 16.18 -13.09 -1.76
CA CYS A 254 15.20 -13.14 -0.66
C CYS A 254 15.72 -13.96 0.53
N GLU A 255 16.42 -15.07 0.29
CA GLU A 255 17.02 -15.89 1.34
C GLU A 255 18.12 -15.15 2.10
N MET A 256 18.94 -14.35 1.41
CA MET A 256 19.95 -13.49 2.05
C MET A 256 19.31 -12.46 2.97
N LEU A 257 18.26 -11.76 2.52
CA LEU A 257 17.51 -10.80 3.34
C LEU A 257 16.87 -11.46 4.57
N ALA A 258 16.18 -12.60 4.37
CA ALA A 258 15.55 -13.33 5.45
C ALA A 258 16.57 -13.87 6.46
N ASN A 259 17.71 -14.39 5.99
CA ASN A 259 18.82 -14.82 6.85
C ASN A 259 19.50 -13.65 7.58
N ALA A 260 19.40 -12.45 7.03
CA ALA A 260 19.84 -11.24 7.69
C ALA A 260 18.89 -10.78 8.80
N GLY A 261 17.79 -11.48 9.05
CA GLY A 261 16.80 -11.11 10.06
C GLY A 261 15.78 -10.06 9.59
N VAL A 262 15.79 -9.71 8.29
CA VAL A 262 14.84 -8.75 7.70
C VAL A 262 13.56 -9.50 7.30
N PRO A 263 12.38 -9.20 7.90
CA PRO A 263 11.13 -9.75 7.42
C PRO A 263 10.81 -9.19 6.03
N VAL A 264 10.60 -10.10 5.07
CA VAL A 264 10.32 -9.75 3.67
C VAL A 264 8.84 -9.95 3.35
N GLY A 265 8.16 -8.86 3.00
CA GLY A 265 6.80 -8.86 2.48
C GLY A 265 6.77 -8.71 0.95
N ASN A 266 5.64 -9.07 0.34
CA ASN A 266 5.41 -8.82 -1.08
C ASN A 266 4.11 -8.04 -1.33
N GLN A 267 4.22 -7.05 -2.21
CA GLN A 267 3.14 -6.23 -2.72
C GLN A 267 2.99 -6.52 -4.23
N SER A 268 1.92 -7.20 -4.61
CA SER A 268 1.56 -7.39 -6.02
C SER A 268 0.51 -6.38 -6.45
N VAL A 269 0.37 -6.15 -7.74
CA VAL A 269 -0.73 -5.39 -8.35
C VAL A 269 -1.52 -6.33 -9.24
N ILE A 270 -2.85 -6.24 -9.26
CA ILE A 270 -3.67 -6.95 -10.23
C ILE A 270 -3.49 -6.28 -11.59
N LEU A 271 -2.92 -7.02 -12.54
CA LEU A 271 -2.58 -6.55 -13.87
C LEU A 271 -3.23 -7.47 -14.92
N THR A 272 -4.11 -6.89 -15.73
CA THR A 272 -4.85 -7.58 -16.79
C THR A 272 -3.89 -8.30 -17.76
N GLY A 273 -4.11 -9.60 -17.97
CA GLY A 273 -3.32 -10.44 -18.86
C GLY A 273 -1.99 -10.94 -18.29
N ILE A 274 -1.65 -10.55 -17.06
CA ILE A 274 -0.43 -11.02 -16.37
C ILE A 274 -0.83 -11.95 -15.23
N ASN A 275 -1.71 -11.48 -14.35
CA ASN A 275 -1.85 -12.09 -13.03
C ASN A 275 -3.29 -11.98 -12.46
N ASP A 276 -4.23 -11.50 -13.26
CA ASP A 276 -5.66 -11.35 -13.01
C ASP A 276 -6.43 -12.69 -13.01
N SER A 277 -5.90 -13.69 -12.31
CA SER A 277 -6.42 -15.05 -12.27
C SER A 277 -6.14 -15.73 -10.93
N VAL A 278 -7.16 -16.40 -10.37
CA VAL A 278 -7.07 -17.14 -9.10
C VAL A 278 -5.92 -18.16 -9.09
N PRO A 279 -5.82 -19.13 -10.04
CA PRO A 279 -4.73 -20.11 -10.03
C PRO A 279 -3.34 -19.49 -10.20
N ILE A 280 -3.21 -18.42 -11.01
CA ILE A 280 -1.94 -17.71 -11.21
C ILE A 280 -1.50 -17.05 -9.90
N MET A 281 -2.41 -16.33 -9.24
CA MET A 281 -2.13 -15.74 -7.93
C MET A 281 -1.82 -16.79 -6.88
N LYS A 282 -2.58 -17.89 -6.81
CA LYS A 282 -2.30 -18.96 -5.86
C LYS A 282 -0.89 -19.54 -6.04
N LYS A 283 -0.46 -19.76 -7.29
CA LYS A 283 0.90 -20.21 -7.59
C LYS A 283 1.94 -19.20 -7.12
N LEU A 284 1.72 -17.91 -7.36
CA LEU A 284 2.61 -16.85 -6.87
C LEU A 284 2.70 -16.83 -5.35
N MET A 285 1.55 -16.82 -4.65
CA MET A 285 1.52 -16.85 -3.19
C MET A 285 2.29 -18.04 -2.61
N HIS A 286 2.15 -19.22 -3.24
CA HIS A 286 2.89 -20.43 -2.84
C HIS A 286 4.38 -20.33 -3.08
N ASP A 287 4.81 -19.77 -4.21
CA ASP A 287 6.25 -19.63 -4.47
C ASP A 287 6.90 -18.61 -3.54
N LEU A 288 6.21 -17.49 -3.26
CA LEU A 288 6.68 -16.47 -2.32
C LEU A 288 6.94 -17.06 -0.93
N VAL A 289 5.98 -17.80 -0.38
CA VAL A 289 6.15 -18.36 0.98
C VAL A 289 7.26 -19.42 1.03
N LYS A 290 7.53 -20.14 -0.06
CA LYS A 290 8.65 -21.09 -0.13
C LYS A 290 10.02 -20.42 -0.09
N ILE A 291 10.12 -19.17 -0.50
CA ILE A 291 11.34 -18.35 -0.42
C ILE A 291 11.32 -17.40 0.78
N ARG A 292 10.45 -17.65 1.77
CA ARG A 292 10.26 -16.85 3.01
C ARG A 292 9.84 -15.40 2.76
N VAL A 293 9.16 -15.15 1.65
CA VAL A 293 8.50 -13.87 1.37
C VAL A 293 7.02 -13.98 1.71
N ARG A 294 6.53 -13.11 2.59
CA ARG A 294 5.12 -13.11 3.01
C ARG A 294 4.28 -12.28 2.04
N PRO A 295 3.25 -12.83 1.39
CA PRO A 295 2.25 -12.02 0.69
C PRO A 295 1.64 -10.99 1.64
N TYR A 296 1.78 -9.71 1.33
CA TYR A 296 1.32 -8.62 2.18
C TYR A 296 0.10 -7.93 1.57
N TYR A 297 0.24 -7.37 0.38
CA TYR A 297 -0.86 -6.74 -0.35
C TYR A 297 -0.99 -7.26 -1.77
N ILE A 298 -2.24 -7.34 -2.22
CA ILE A 298 -2.59 -7.25 -3.63
C ILE A 298 -3.27 -5.90 -3.82
N TYR A 299 -2.69 -5.04 -4.65
CA TYR A 299 -3.27 -3.75 -5.02
C TYR A 299 -4.17 -3.90 -6.23
N GLN A 300 -5.31 -3.22 -6.20
CA GLN A 300 -5.96 -2.80 -7.43
C GLN A 300 -5.01 -1.90 -8.22
N CYS A 301 -4.92 -2.07 -9.54
CA CYS A 301 -4.16 -1.16 -10.39
C CYS A 301 -4.73 0.27 -10.30
N ASP A 302 -3.85 1.22 -9.95
CA ASP A 302 -4.17 2.62 -9.66
C ASP A 302 -4.69 3.38 -10.87
N LEU A 303 -5.16 4.61 -10.62
CA LEU A 303 -5.67 5.53 -11.64
C LEU A 303 -4.59 6.41 -12.27
N SER A 304 -3.32 5.98 -12.24
CA SER A 304 -2.25 6.78 -12.83
C SER A 304 -2.43 6.89 -14.35
N GLU A 305 -1.98 7.99 -14.94
CA GLU A 305 -2.11 8.17 -16.39
C GLU A 305 -1.50 7.03 -17.20
N GLY A 306 -2.15 6.61 -18.28
CA GLY A 306 -1.55 5.68 -19.24
C GLY A 306 -1.39 4.23 -18.77
N ILE A 307 -1.82 3.86 -17.56
CA ILE A 307 -1.80 2.46 -17.08
C ILE A 307 -3.19 1.79 -17.15
N GLY A 308 -4.19 2.49 -17.72
CA GLY A 308 -5.58 2.02 -17.77
C GLY A 308 -5.78 0.65 -18.43
N HIS A 309 -4.93 0.28 -19.39
CA HIS A 309 -4.98 -1.02 -20.07
C HIS A 309 -4.57 -2.20 -19.17
N PHE A 310 -3.91 -1.97 -18.02
CA PHE A 310 -3.64 -2.98 -17.01
C PHE A 310 -4.77 -3.15 -15.99
N ARG A 311 -5.78 -2.28 -15.98
CA ARG A 311 -6.80 -2.29 -14.93
C ARG A 311 -7.77 -3.45 -15.14
N ALA A 312 -8.00 -4.18 -14.05
CA ALA A 312 -9.11 -5.12 -13.92
C ALA A 312 -10.24 -4.51 -13.06
N PRO A 313 -11.49 -4.99 -13.16
CA PRO A 313 -12.55 -4.62 -12.23
C PRO A 313 -12.19 -5.02 -10.79
N VAL A 314 -12.63 -4.24 -9.80
CA VAL A 314 -12.43 -4.55 -8.36
C VAL A 314 -12.96 -5.95 -8.00
N ALA A 315 -14.04 -6.39 -8.66
CA ALA A 315 -14.59 -7.74 -8.50
C ALA A 315 -13.56 -8.85 -8.76
N LYS A 316 -12.58 -8.63 -9.64
CA LYS A 316 -11.51 -9.59 -9.92
C LYS A 316 -10.60 -9.80 -8.70
N GLY A 317 -10.31 -8.74 -7.94
CA GLY A 317 -9.56 -8.87 -6.70
C GLY A 317 -10.33 -9.62 -5.62
N LEU A 318 -11.64 -9.38 -5.51
CA LEU A 318 -12.51 -10.13 -4.60
C LEU A 318 -12.59 -11.62 -4.98
N GLU A 319 -12.72 -11.94 -6.27
CA GLU A 319 -12.67 -13.31 -6.79
C GLU A 319 -11.34 -14.00 -6.44
N ILE A 320 -10.21 -13.29 -6.59
CA ILE A 320 -8.89 -13.78 -6.19
C ILE A 320 -8.84 -14.08 -4.68
N ILE A 321 -9.30 -13.17 -3.83
CA ILE A 321 -9.30 -13.40 -2.37
C ILE A 321 -10.22 -14.56 -1.97
N GLU A 322 -11.40 -14.68 -2.59
CA GLU A 322 -12.31 -15.81 -2.37
C GLU A 322 -11.61 -17.14 -2.69
N GLY A 323 -10.92 -17.23 -3.82
CA GLY A 323 -10.18 -18.42 -4.24
C GLY A 323 -8.87 -18.70 -3.48
N LEU A 324 -8.45 -17.80 -2.59
CA LEU A 324 -7.27 -17.96 -1.73
C LEU A 324 -7.65 -18.28 -0.28
N ARG A 325 -8.56 -17.50 0.32
CA ARG A 325 -8.95 -17.66 1.73
C ARG A 325 -9.60 -19.03 1.94
N GLY A 326 -9.03 -19.84 2.84
CA GLY A 326 -9.50 -21.21 3.11
C GLY A 326 -8.95 -22.25 2.13
N HIS A 327 -8.64 -21.88 0.88
CA HIS A 327 -8.07 -22.76 -0.13
C HIS A 327 -6.53 -22.88 -0.08
N THR A 328 -5.87 -22.08 0.76
CA THR A 328 -4.43 -22.14 1.06
C THR A 328 -4.14 -21.71 2.50
N SER A 329 -2.89 -21.88 2.95
CA SER A 329 -2.39 -21.43 4.25
C SER A 329 -2.69 -19.96 4.51
N GLY A 330 -3.15 -19.61 5.71
CA GLY A 330 -3.60 -18.25 6.05
C GLY A 330 -2.54 -17.17 5.86
N TYR A 331 -1.26 -17.46 6.12
CA TYR A 331 -0.15 -16.51 5.92
C TYR A 331 0.22 -16.29 4.44
N ALA A 332 -0.32 -17.12 3.53
CA ALA A 332 -0.17 -16.95 2.08
C ALA A 332 -1.33 -16.13 1.47
N VAL A 333 -2.31 -15.69 2.28
CA VAL A 333 -3.43 -14.87 1.83
C VAL A 333 -3.13 -13.40 2.13
N PRO A 334 -2.80 -12.58 1.11
CA PRO A 334 -2.56 -11.14 1.31
C PRO A 334 -3.88 -10.41 1.54
N THR A 335 -3.78 -9.14 1.93
CA THR A 335 -4.94 -8.23 1.93
C THR A 335 -5.12 -7.65 0.54
N PHE A 336 -6.34 -7.73 -0.03
CA PHE A 336 -6.66 -6.99 -1.25
C PHE A 336 -7.04 -5.55 -0.89
N VAL A 337 -6.40 -4.58 -1.53
CA VAL A 337 -6.62 -3.16 -1.25
C VAL A 337 -6.85 -2.37 -2.52
N VAL A 338 -7.71 -1.36 -2.41
CA VAL A 338 -7.80 -0.24 -3.35
C VAL A 338 -7.22 0.98 -2.65
N ASP A 339 -6.15 1.57 -3.18
CA ASP A 339 -5.66 2.86 -2.67
C ASP A 339 -6.63 3.93 -3.19
N ALA A 340 -7.27 4.63 -2.25
CA ALA A 340 -8.39 5.51 -2.54
C ALA A 340 -7.91 6.74 -3.32
N PRO A 341 -8.54 7.06 -4.46
CA PRO A 341 -8.24 8.29 -5.18
C PRO A 341 -8.40 9.53 -4.29
N GLY A 342 -7.48 10.48 -4.40
CA GLY A 342 -7.46 11.70 -3.58
C GLY A 342 -6.87 11.54 -2.19
N GLY A 343 -6.02 10.53 -1.96
CA GLY A 343 -5.26 10.44 -0.71
C GLY A 343 -5.98 9.77 0.46
N GLY A 344 -7.12 9.10 0.24
CA GLY A 344 -7.86 8.43 1.32
C GLY A 344 -7.16 7.17 1.89
N GLY A 345 -6.09 6.70 1.25
CA GLY A 345 -5.32 5.55 1.68
C GLY A 345 -5.90 4.19 1.27
N LYS A 346 -5.31 3.12 1.78
CA LYS A 346 -5.55 1.73 1.36
C LYS A 346 -6.82 1.20 2.01
N ILE A 347 -7.88 1.09 1.23
CA ILE A 347 -9.15 0.51 1.66
C ILE A 347 -9.09 -1.00 1.45
N SER A 348 -9.21 -1.76 2.54
CA SER A 348 -9.19 -3.23 2.49
C SER A 348 -10.53 -3.77 2.01
N LEU A 349 -10.50 -4.70 1.05
CA LEU A 349 -11.67 -5.36 0.49
C LEU A 349 -11.52 -6.87 0.66
N GLN A 350 -12.61 -7.52 1.03
CA GLN A 350 -12.69 -8.97 1.17
C GLN A 350 -14.11 -9.44 0.83
N PRO A 351 -14.29 -10.72 0.47
CA PRO A 351 -15.62 -11.28 0.35
C PRO A 351 -16.43 -11.21 1.66
N ASN A 352 -17.76 -11.22 1.53
CA ASN A 352 -18.64 -11.18 2.69
C ASN A 352 -18.74 -12.56 3.33
N TYR A 353 -18.21 -12.71 4.56
CA TYR A 353 -18.30 -13.95 5.33
C TYR A 353 -19.38 -13.91 6.42
N ILE A 354 -19.82 -12.72 6.84
CA ILE A 354 -21.01 -12.54 7.68
C ILE A 354 -22.24 -12.57 6.77
N VAL A 355 -23.21 -13.42 7.10
CA VAL A 355 -24.47 -13.58 6.36
C VAL A 355 -25.63 -12.89 7.08
N SER A 356 -25.69 -13.02 8.40
CA SER A 356 -26.75 -12.43 9.24
C SER A 356 -26.29 -12.32 10.70
N GLN A 357 -27.01 -11.55 11.52
CA GLN A 357 -26.70 -11.40 12.94
C GLN A 357 -27.94 -11.04 13.77
N SER A 358 -27.89 -11.34 15.06
CA SER A 358 -28.88 -11.02 16.09
C SER A 358 -28.14 -10.66 17.39
N SER A 359 -28.86 -10.24 18.43
CA SER A 359 -28.24 -9.95 19.74
C SER A 359 -27.59 -11.16 20.43
N LYS A 360 -27.88 -12.39 19.98
CA LYS A 360 -27.37 -13.63 20.60
C LYS A 360 -26.51 -14.50 19.70
N LYS A 361 -26.49 -14.22 18.39
CA LYS A 361 -25.84 -15.08 17.39
C LYS A 361 -25.40 -14.29 16.16
N THR A 362 -24.24 -14.65 15.63
CA THR A 362 -23.75 -14.23 14.31
C THR A 362 -23.75 -15.43 13.35
N VAL A 363 -24.34 -15.28 12.17
CA VAL A 363 -24.39 -16.31 11.13
C VAL A 363 -23.28 -16.03 10.11
N LEU A 364 -22.40 -17.01 9.95
CA LEU A 364 -21.20 -16.93 9.12
C LEU A 364 -21.26 -17.97 8.00
N ARG A 365 -20.63 -17.69 6.86
CA ARG A 365 -20.33 -18.68 5.83
C ARG A 365 -18.82 -18.85 5.68
N ASN A 366 -18.35 -20.04 5.31
CA ASN A 366 -16.94 -20.28 5.00
C ASN A 366 -16.67 -20.33 3.48
N PHE A 367 -15.45 -20.71 3.10
CA PHE A 367 -15.02 -20.84 1.69
C PHE A 367 -15.69 -22.01 0.94
N GLU A 368 -16.23 -23.00 1.65
CA GLU A 368 -16.95 -24.14 1.08
C GLU A 368 -18.44 -23.83 0.84
N GLY A 369 -18.91 -22.68 1.34
CA GLY A 369 -20.33 -22.33 1.37
C GLY A 369 -21.08 -22.91 2.58
N VAL A 370 -20.39 -23.53 3.54
CA VAL A 370 -21.00 -23.98 4.80
C VAL A 370 -21.43 -22.77 5.61
N ILE A 371 -22.69 -22.76 6.04
CA ILE A 371 -23.27 -21.73 6.90
C ILE A 371 -23.32 -22.25 8.33
N THR A 372 -22.81 -21.47 9.27
CA THR A 372 -22.77 -21.81 10.71
C THR A 372 -23.19 -20.63 11.57
N SER A 373 -23.65 -20.91 12.79
CA SER A 373 -23.96 -19.88 13.79
C SER A 373 -22.92 -19.87 14.90
N TYR A 374 -22.35 -18.70 15.17
CA TYR A 374 -21.52 -18.43 16.33
C TYR A 374 -22.37 -17.80 17.44
N PRO A 375 -22.46 -18.40 18.65
CA PRO A 375 -23.20 -17.81 19.76
C PRO A 375 -22.43 -16.63 20.38
N GLU A 376 -23.13 -15.53 20.64
CA GLU A 376 -22.55 -14.36 21.32
C GLU A 376 -22.64 -14.53 22.86
N PRO A 377 -21.66 -14.02 23.62
CA PRO A 377 -21.64 -14.12 25.08
C PRO A 377 -22.76 -13.28 25.74
N GLU A 378 -23.49 -13.86 26.69
CA GLU A 378 -24.58 -13.15 27.40
C GLU A 378 -24.07 -12.13 28.45
N ASN A 379 -22.86 -12.33 28.98
CA ASN A 379 -22.30 -11.53 30.08
C ASN A 379 -21.00 -10.82 29.70
N TYR A 380 -20.84 -10.43 28.43
CA TYR A 380 -19.70 -9.63 28.03
C TYR A 380 -19.70 -8.29 28.77
N LYS A 381 -18.55 -7.95 29.35
CA LYS A 381 -18.29 -6.65 29.99
C LYS A 381 -17.20 -5.97 29.18
N GLU A 382 -17.55 -4.81 28.63
CA GLU A 382 -16.60 -3.94 27.95
C GLU A 382 -15.52 -3.45 28.94
N ASP A 383 -14.38 -3.03 28.41
CA ASP A 383 -13.28 -2.35 29.11
C ASP A 383 -12.55 -3.13 30.23
N THR A 384 -12.92 -4.38 30.51
CA THR A 384 -12.29 -5.16 31.59
C THR A 384 -10.78 -5.41 31.33
N ALA A 385 -10.38 -5.57 30.07
CA ALA A 385 -8.97 -5.76 29.73
C ALA A 385 -8.21 -4.43 29.78
N GLU A 386 -8.84 -3.36 29.33
CA GLU A 386 -8.35 -1.99 29.31
C GLU A 386 -8.07 -1.47 30.71
N GLU A 387 -8.95 -1.78 31.68
CA GLU A 387 -8.76 -1.50 33.10
C GLU A 387 -7.41 -2.02 33.59
N TYR A 388 -7.11 -3.31 33.36
CA TYR A 388 -5.84 -3.89 33.76
C TYR A 388 -4.66 -3.36 32.92
N PHE A 389 -4.85 -3.23 31.60
CA PHE A 389 -3.79 -2.79 30.69
C PHE A 389 -3.33 -1.36 31.02
N SER A 390 -4.25 -0.49 31.45
CA SER A 390 -3.95 0.88 31.90
C SER A 390 -3.03 0.93 33.12
N LEU A 391 -3.00 -0.12 33.95
CA LEU A 391 -2.08 -0.21 35.08
C LEU A 391 -0.64 -0.45 34.63
N VAL A 392 -0.46 -1.15 33.51
CA VAL A 392 0.86 -1.49 32.95
C VAL A 392 1.34 -0.42 31.97
N TYR A 393 0.43 0.12 31.17
CA TYR A 393 0.70 1.11 30.13
C TYR A 393 -0.28 2.30 30.21
N PRO A 394 -0.15 3.16 31.23
CA PRO A 394 -1.14 4.19 31.55
C PRO A 394 -1.41 5.17 30.39
N ASP A 395 -0.39 5.49 29.60
CA ASP A 395 -0.51 6.46 28.51
C ASP A 395 -0.94 5.83 27.17
N TYR A 396 -0.97 4.50 27.05
CA TYR A 396 -1.18 3.87 25.75
C TYR A 396 -2.65 3.92 25.31
N LEU A 397 -3.59 3.92 26.26
CA LEU A 397 -5.01 4.13 25.94
C LEU A 397 -5.28 5.53 25.39
N ASN A 398 -4.44 6.53 25.74
CA ASN A 398 -4.55 7.87 25.16
C ASN A 398 -4.19 7.90 23.66
N LYS A 399 -3.41 6.93 23.19
CA LYS A 399 -3.03 6.73 21.77
C LYS A 399 -4.08 5.97 20.95
N ALA A 400 -5.25 5.66 21.52
CA ALA A 400 -6.35 5.04 20.79
C ALA A 400 -6.75 5.85 19.54
N ALA A 401 -7.22 5.16 18.50
CA ALA A 401 -7.64 5.79 17.25
C ALA A 401 -8.84 6.72 17.47
N LYS A 402 -8.66 8.01 17.19
CA LYS A 402 -9.66 9.07 17.43
C LYS A 402 -10.08 9.82 16.16
N VAL A 403 -9.82 9.25 14.99
CA VAL A 403 -10.07 9.90 13.69
C VAL A 403 -11.12 9.12 12.89
N GLY A 404 -11.94 9.83 12.12
CA GLY A 404 -12.88 9.21 11.17
C GLY A 404 -13.96 8.38 11.87
N ILE A 405 -14.29 7.20 11.33
CA ILE A 405 -15.36 6.36 11.89
C ILE A 405 -15.05 5.94 13.35
N ALA A 406 -13.78 5.79 13.71
CA ALA A 406 -13.40 5.47 15.09
C ALA A 406 -13.87 6.55 16.07
N SER A 407 -13.86 7.83 15.68
CA SER A 407 -14.31 8.92 16.56
C SER A 407 -15.83 8.94 16.78
N ILE A 408 -16.61 8.35 15.86
CA ILE A 408 -18.03 8.08 16.08
C ILE A 408 -18.20 6.93 17.07
N MET A 409 -17.44 5.85 16.91
CA MET A 409 -17.54 4.66 17.77
C MET A 409 -17.12 4.94 19.22
N THR A 410 -16.27 5.94 19.44
CA THR A 410 -15.81 6.37 20.78
C THR A 410 -16.53 7.63 21.29
N ASP A 411 -17.68 7.97 20.71
CA ASP A 411 -18.53 9.13 21.09
C ASP A 411 -17.82 10.51 21.11
N GLN A 412 -16.69 10.65 20.42
CA GLN A 412 -15.97 11.94 20.33
C GLN A 412 -16.72 12.91 19.41
N VAL A 413 -17.34 12.37 18.36
CA VAL A 413 -18.24 13.11 17.48
C VAL A 413 -19.49 12.27 17.23
N GLN A 414 -20.64 12.93 17.12
CA GLN A 414 -21.90 12.22 16.86
C GLN A 414 -22.05 11.80 15.38
N SER A 415 -21.48 12.56 14.45
CA SER A 415 -21.62 12.30 13.01
C SER A 415 -20.51 12.98 12.21
N LEU A 416 -20.13 12.37 11.09
CA LEU A 416 -19.27 12.97 10.07
C LEU A 416 -20.14 13.43 8.90
N ILE A 417 -19.97 14.67 8.47
CA ILE A 417 -20.83 15.31 7.48
C ILE A 417 -19.95 15.82 6.33
N PRO A 418 -20.21 15.45 5.07
CA PRO A 418 -19.53 16.03 3.92
C PRO A 418 -19.66 17.57 3.90
N ALA A 419 -18.57 18.27 3.61
CA ALA A 419 -18.49 19.73 3.72
C ALA A 419 -19.57 20.46 2.90
N ASP A 420 -19.90 19.96 1.70
CA ASP A 420 -20.77 20.64 0.74
C ASP A 420 -22.24 20.20 0.74
N LEU A 421 -22.74 19.58 1.82
CA LEU A 421 -24.15 19.18 1.87
C LEU A 421 -25.11 20.38 1.77
N GLU A 422 -25.98 20.37 0.77
CA GLU A 422 -27.02 21.39 0.57
C GLU A 422 -27.91 21.57 1.80
N ARG A 423 -28.16 20.49 2.56
CA ARG A 423 -28.92 20.53 3.81
C ARG A 423 -28.28 21.47 4.84
N MET A 424 -26.95 21.55 4.89
CA MET A 424 -26.23 22.45 5.82
C MET A 424 -26.33 23.90 5.35
N LYS A 425 -26.17 24.15 4.05
CA LYS A 425 -26.37 25.48 3.44
C LYS A 425 -27.77 26.04 3.70
N LYS A 426 -28.81 25.22 3.63
CA LYS A 426 -30.19 25.61 4.01
C LYS A 426 -30.32 25.98 5.49
N ARG A 427 -29.64 25.24 6.39
CA ARG A 427 -29.66 25.54 7.84
C ARG A 427 -28.97 26.87 8.15
N GLU A 428 -27.89 27.19 7.44
CA GLU A 428 -27.22 28.50 7.57
C GLU A 428 -28.16 29.62 7.11
N GLN A 429 -28.84 29.46 5.98
CA GLN A 429 -29.83 30.43 5.51
C GLN A 429 -30.93 30.70 6.55
N TYR A 430 -31.47 29.66 7.20
CA TYR A 430 -32.45 29.80 8.28
C TYR A 430 -31.91 30.54 9.50
N GLN A 431 -30.59 30.46 9.77
CA GLN A 431 -29.98 31.17 10.90
C GLN A 431 -29.75 32.64 10.58
N THR A 432 -29.52 32.98 9.31
CA THR A 432 -29.28 34.35 8.85
C THR A 432 -30.56 35.11 8.49
N ASP A 433 -31.67 34.40 8.26
CA ASP A 433 -32.97 35.00 7.96
C ASP A 433 -33.62 35.57 9.24
N PRO A 434 -33.78 36.90 9.34
CA PRO A 434 -34.33 37.54 10.55
C PRO A 434 -35.79 37.19 10.81
N ASP A 435 -36.54 36.77 9.79
CA ASP A 435 -37.95 36.39 9.91
C ASP A 435 -38.12 34.89 10.23
N HIS A 436 -37.01 34.12 10.24
CA HIS A 436 -37.06 32.71 10.55
C HIS A 436 -37.33 32.44 12.02
N SER A 437 -38.38 31.67 12.31
CA SER A 437 -38.69 31.17 13.64
C SER A 437 -38.92 29.66 13.61
N SER A 438 -38.37 28.96 14.61
CA SER A 438 -38.49 27.51 14.74
C SER A 438 -38.95 27.12 16.14
N LEU A 439 -39.31 25.85 16.32
CA LEU A 439 -39.58 25.30 17.65
C LEU A 439 -38.38 25.41 18.61
N LYS A 440 -37.14 25.56 18.09
CA LYS A 440 -35.96 25.80 18.93
C LYS A 440 -36.09 27.11 19.71
N ASN A 441 -36.63 28.15 19.08
CA ASN A 441 -36.83 29.47 19.69
C ASN A 441 -37.87 29.46 20.82
N LYS A 442 -38.70 28.41 20.94
CA LYS A 442 -39.71 28.26 22.01
C LYS A 442 -39.23 27.41 23.19
N ARG A 443 -37.99 26.90 23.18
CA ARG A 443 -37.50 25.93 24.17
C ARG A 443 -37.32 26.53 25.57
N GLU A 444 -36.74 27.72 25.68
CA GLU A 444 -36.56 28.39 26.98
C GLU A 444 -37.90 28.62 27.68
N LYS A 445 -38.86 29.24 26.97
CA LYS A 445 -40.22 29.44 27.49
C LYS A 445 -40.91 28.13 27.87
N ARG A 446 -40.72 27.06 27.09
CA ARG A 446 -41.24 25.72 27.43
C ARG A 446 -40.63 25.22 28.74
N ASP A 447 -39.34 25.41 28.94
CA ASP A 447 -38.62 24.91 30.11
C ASP A 447 -38.97 25.71 31.38
N GLU A 448 -39.17 27.03 31.27
CA GLU A 448 -39.75 27.85 32.35
C GLU A 448 -41.16 27.37 32.76
N LEU A 449 -42.01 27.06 31.79
CA LEU A 449 -43.36 26.58 32.05
C LEU A 449 -43.36 25.19 32.68
N LYS A 450 -42.40 24.32 32.30
CA LYS A 450 -42.19 23.02 32.95
C LYS A 450 -41.81 23.20 34.42
N GLU A 451 -40.86 24.08 34.71
CA GLU A 451 -40.39 24.33 36.08
C GLU A 451 -41.53 24.88 36.96
N LYS A 452 -42.27 25.88 36.47
CA LYS A 452 -43.45 26.41 37.17
C LYS A 452 -44.48 25.32 37.48
N LYS A 453 -44.72 24.41 36.53
CA LYS A 453 -45.64 23.29 36.72
C LYS A 453 -45.12 22.28 37.75
N TYR A 454 -43.83 21.97 37.72
CA TYR A 454 -43.18 21.08 38.67
C TYR A 454 -43.26 21.63 40.11
N GLN A 455 -42.91 22.90 40.30
CA GLN A 455 -43.01 23.58 41.61
C GLN A 455 -44.45 23.60 42.14
N ALA A 456 -45.43 23.88 41.29
CA ALA A 456 -46.84 23.84 41.67
C ALA A 456 -47.34 22.43 42.04
N GLN A 457 -46.76 21.38 41.46
CA GLN A 457 -47.06 19.99 41.81
C GLN A 457 -46.44 19.58 43.15
N ILE A 458 -45.19 19.96 43.41
CA ILE A 458 -44.54 19.72 44.71
C ILE A 458 -45.30 20.41 45.84
N GLN A 459 -45.67 21.68 45.68
CA GLN A 459 -46.46 22.40 46.69
C GLN A 459 -47.81 21.74 46.98
N LYS A 460 -48.45 21.12 45.97
CA LYS A 460 -49.68 20.35 46.18
C LYS A 460 -49.44 19.06 46.94
N MET A 461 -48.34 18.35 46.69
CA MET A 461 -47.97 17.11 47.39
C MET A 461 -47.59 17.39 48.86
N ASP A 462 -46.79 18.40 49.13
CA ASP A 462 -46.42 18.81 50.49
C ASP A 462 -47.63 19.35 51.27
N GLY A 463 -48.55 20.01 50.57
CA GLY A 463 -49.83 20.47 51.13
C GLY A 463 -50.83 19.33 51.43
N SER A 464 -50.68 18.16 50.79
CA SER A 464 -51.47 16.96 51.13
C SER A 464 -50.87 16.15 52.28
N VAL A 465 -49.53 16.08 52.42
CA VAL A 465 -48.88 15.38 53.54
C VAL A 465 -49.12 16.09 54.88
N LYS A 466 -49.22 17.44 54.88
CA LYS A 466 -49.59 18.23 56.07
C LYS A 466 -51.07 18.21 56.44
N LYS A 467 -51.92 17.48 55.70
CA LYS A 467 -53.35 17.35 55.99
C LYS A 467 -53.75 15.99 56.57
N ASP A 468 -52.81 15.03 56.61
CA ASP A 468 -53.02 13.68 57.13
C ASP A 468 -52.25 13.41 58.46
N GLU A 469 -51.63 14.43 59.06
CA GLU A 469 -51.26 14.51 60.49
C GLU A 469 -52.26 15.42 61.22
#